data_AF-A0A3D5HT68-F1
#
_entry.id   AF-A0A3D5HT68-F1
#
_cell.length_a   1.000
_cell.length_b   1.000
_cell.length_c   1.000
_cell.angle_alpha   90.00
_cell.angle_beta   90.00
_cell.angle_gamma   90.00
#
_symmetry.space_group_name_H-M   'P 1'
#
loop_
_entity.id
_entity.type
_entity.pdbx_description
1 polymer ?
#
loop_
_entity_poly.entity_id
_entity_poly.type
_entity_poly.pdbx_seq_one_letter_code
_entity_poly.pdbx_strand_id
1 'polypeptide(L)'
;VAVADYILSIKNGNTVSNLSSTRALADITTKHGASYSASAVGEVNVVNMMKATNAVIGGEGNGGIILPELHYGRDALVGIAIMLTHLANDGRTMSELKASYPPYKIVKDRLQLTKEIDVDGILKAVETKFKDKRVNTIDGVKIDFADGWVHLRKSNTEPIIRIYSESKDIATATALGLSVKNTVLELI
;
A
#
# COMPACT_ATOMS: atom_id res chain seq x y z
N VAL A 1 -6.24 5.21 -5.98
CA VAL A 1 -7.49 5.52 -5.25
C VAL A 1 -8.50 6.15 -6.18
N ALA A 2 -8.35 7.41 -6.60
CA ALA A 2 -9.35 8.08 -7.45
C ALA A 2 -9.69 7.33 -8.76
N VAL A 3 -8.68 6.85 -9.48
CA VAL A 3 -8.89 6.01 -10.68
C VAL A 3 -9.66 4.72 -10.37
N ALA A 4 -9.35 4.07 -9.25
CA ALA A 4 -10.06 2.86 -8.84
C ALA A 4 -11.49 3.16 -8.42
N ASP A 5 -11.74 4.27 -7.70
CA ASP A 5 -13.07 4.73 -7.32
C ASP A 5 -13.98 4.92 -8.54
N TYR A 6 -13.45 5.54 -9.61
CA TYR A 6 -14.18 5.69 -10.86
C TYR A 6 -14.46 4.35 -11.54
N ILE A 7 -13.47 3.47 -11.65
CA ILE A 7 -13.70 2.15 -12.28
C ILE A 7 -14.75 1.35 -11.49
N LEU A 8 -14.70 1.40 -10.16
CA LEU A 8 -15.66 0.70 -9.31
C LEU A 8 -17.08 1.29 -9.40
N SER A 9 -17.24 2.59 -9.66
CA SER A 9 -18.55 3.21 -9.82
C SER A 9 -19.28 2.80 -11.10
N ILE A 10 -18.54 2.35 -12.12
CA ILE A 10 -19.08 1.90 -13.41
C ILE A 10 -19.00 0.39 -13.61
N LYS A 11 -18.18 -0.31 -12.81
CA LYS A 11 -17.93 -1.75 -12.93
C LYS A 11 -17.67 -2.38 -11.56
N ASN A 12 -18.56 -3.28 -11.16
CA ASN A 12 -18.36 -4.09 -9.97
C ASN A 12 -17.13 -5.00 -10.14
N GLY A 13 -16.25 -5.04 -9.13
CA GLY A 13 -15.16 -6.00 -9.11
C GLY A 13 -14.09 -5.70 -8.06
N ASN A 14 -13.17 -6.64 -7.90
CA ASN A 14 -12.14 -6.57 -6.88
C ASN A 14 -11.01 -5.62 -7.24
N THR A 15 -10.23 -5.21 -6.25
CA THR A 15 -9.04 -4.37 -6.47
C THR A 15 -7.81 -4.96 -5.83
N VAL A 16 -6.65 -4.68 -6.41
CA VAL A 16 -5.36 -5.09 -5.85
C VAL A 16 -4.38 -3.92 -5.79
N SER A 17 -3.61 -3.85 -4.72
CA SER A 17 -2.36 -3.10 -4.71
C SER A 17 -1.25 -3.84 -4.03
N ASN A 18 -0.03 -3.31 -4.08
CA ASN A 18 1.03 -3.84 -3.22
C ASN A 18 0.80 -3.49 -1.74
N LEU A 19 1.45 -4.25 -0.85
CA LEU A 19 1.30 -4.19 0.61
C LEU A 19 1.71 -2.83 1.23
N SER A 20 2.59 -2.08 0.57
CA SER A 20 3.02 -0.74 0.99
C SER A 20 2.12 0.39 0.50
N SER A 21 1.03 0.09 -0.20
CA SER A 21 0.06 1.09 -0.64
C SER A 21 -0.86 1.53 0.50
N THR A 22 -1.45 2.71 0.31
CA THR A 22 -2.41 3.28 1.27
C THR A 22 -3.62 2.39 1.51
N ARG A 23 -4.10 2.35 2.75
CA ARG A 23 -5.40 1.73 3.10
C ARG A 23 -6.59 2.39 2.42
N ALA A 24 -6.45 3.62 1.91
CA ALA A 24 -7.52 4.29 1.19
C ALA A 24 -8.06 3.48 0.01
N LEU A 25 -7.24 2.65 -0.66
CA LEU A 25 -7.77 1.77 -1.70
C LEU A 25 -8.71 0.71 -1.12
N ALA A 26 -8.33 0.05 -0.01
CA ALA A 26 -9.17 -0.94 0.64
C ALA A 26 -10.50 -0.35 1.13
N ASP A 27 -10.45 0.85 1.72
CA ASP A 27 -11.63 1.57 2.18
C ASP A 27 -12.59 1.89 1.02
N ILE A 28 -12.06 2.36 -0.12
CA ILE A 28 -12.86 2.65 -1.31
C ILE A 28 -13.43 1.38 -1.93
N THR A 29 -12.64 0.32 -2.04
CA THR A 29 -13.12 -0.96 -2.56
C THR A 29 -14.27 -1.52 -1.72
N THR A 30 -14.14 -1.44 -0.40
CA THR A 30 -15.20 -1.87 0.54
C THR A 30 -16.44 -0.97 0.43
N LYS A 31 -16.27 0.35 0.25
CA LYS A 31 -17.37 1.30 0.02
C LYS A 31 -18.21 0.94 -1.22
N HIS A 32 -17.59 0.35 -2.25
CA HIS A 32 -18.26 -0.17 -3.44
C HIS A 32 -18.76 -1.61 -3.31
N GLY A 33 -18.68 -2.21 -2.11
CA GLY A 33 -19.13 -3.59 -1.87
C GLY A 33 -18.23 -4.68 -2.47
N ALA A 34 -17.01 -4.34 -2.87
CA ALA A 34 -16.04 -5.25 -3.46
C ALA A 34 -14.97 -5.72 -2.47
N SER A 35 -14.15 -6.70 -2.88
CA SER A 35 -13.05 -7.22 -2.07
C SER A 35 -11.69 -6.62 -2.46
N TYR A 36 -10.91 -6.23 -1.46
CA TYR A 36 -9.53 -5.77 -1.62
C TYR A 36 -8.54 -6.90 -1.32
N SER A 37 -7.47 -6.99 -2.11
CA SER A 37 -6.34 -7.89 -1.84
C SER A 37 -5.01 -7.14 -1.98
N ALA A 38 -4.02 -7.54 -1.19
CA ALA A 38 -2.68 -6.97 -1.22
C ALA A 38 -1.65 -8.02 -1.67
N SER A 39 -0.76 -7.65 -2.59
CA SER A 39 0.38 -8.48 -2.99
C SER A 39 1.68 -7.99 -2.34
N ALA A 40 2.74 -8.79 -2.44
CA ALA A 40 4.10 -8.28 -2.28
C ALA A 40 4.37 -7.11 -3.24
N VAL A 41 5.35 -6.26 -2.92
CA VAL A 41 5.79 -5.15 -3.79
C VAL A 41 6.37 -5.68 -5.10
N GLY A 42 6.13 -4.97 -6.19
CA GLY A 42 6.55 -5.34 -7.54
C GLY A 42 5.36 -5.62 -8.46
N GLU A 43 5.45 -5.11 -9.70
CA GLU A 43 4.38 -5.18 -10.70
C GLU A 43 3.90 -6.61 -10.97
N VAL A 44 4.82 -7.56 -11.14
CA VAL A 44 4.48 -8.97 -11.41
C VAL A 44 3.65 -9.57 -10.27
N ASN A 45 3.97 -9.24 -9.02
CA ASN A 45 3.24 -9.72 -7.85
C ASN A 45 1.81 -9.17 -7.83
N VAL A 46 1.65 -7.87 -8.16
CA VAL A 46 0.34 -7.22 -8.28
C VAL A 46 -0.46 -7.88 -9.40
N VAL A 47 0.11 -8.06 -10.59
CA VAL A 47 -0.54 -8.70 -11.74
C VAL A 47 -0.99 -10.12 -11.42
N ASN A 48 -0.14 -10.93 -10.78
CA ASN A 48 -0.49 -12.30 -10.42
C ASN A 48 -1.65 -12.34 -9.42
N MET A 49 -1.63 -11.45 -8.41
CA MET A 49 -2.73 -11.33 -7.45
C MET A 49 -4.02 -10.83 -8.12
N MET A 50 -3.94 -9.90 -9.07
CA MET A 50 -5.09 -9.43 -9.85
C MET A 50 -5.74 -10.57 -10.64
N LYS A 51 -4.93 -11.41 -11.30
CA LYS A 51 -5.42 -12.59 -12.01
C LYS A 51 -6.07 -13.59 -11.06
N ALA A 52 -5.44 -13.87 -9.92
CA ALA A 52 -5.95 -14.82 -8.93
C ALA A 52 -7.27 -14.38 -8.29
N THR A 53 -7.51 -13.06 -8.20
CA THR A 53 -8.69 -12.47 -7.54
C THR A 53 -9.72 -11.89 -8.52
N ASN A 54 -9.49 -12.05 -9.82
CA ASN A 54 -10.27 -11.43 -10.90
C ASN A 54 -10.50 -9.93 -10.66
N ALA A 55 -9.45 -9.22 -10.26
CA ALA A 55 -9.54 -7.80 -9.98
C ALA A 55 -9.79 -6.99 -11.26
N VAL A 56 -10.66 -5.99 -11.18
CA VAL A 56 -11.01 -5.12 -12.33
C VAL A 56 -10.08 -3.93 -12.47
N ILE A 57 -9.37 -3.58 -11.41
CA ILE A 57 -8.38 -2.49 -11.39
C ILE A 57 -7.34 -2.80 -10.32
N GLY A 58 -6.09 -2.42 -10.57
CA GLY A 58 -5.04 -2.54 -9.57
C GLY A 58 -3.89 -1.60 -9.85
N GLY A 59 -2.82 -1.75 -9.07
CA GLY A 59 -1.63 -0.95 -9.28
C GLY A 59 -0.69 -0.90 -8.10
N GLU A 60 0.37 -0.12 -8.25
CA GLU A 60 1.34 0.13 -7.17
C GLU A 60 1.09 1.47 -6.48
N GLY A 61 1.53 1.58 -5.22
CA GLY A 61 1.36 2.79 -4.40
C GLY A 61 2.08 4.04 -4.91
N ASN A 62 2.86 3.93 -5.99
CA ASN A 62 3.47 5.07 -6.68
C ASN A 62 2.57 5.68 -7.77
N GLY A 63 1.35 5.17 -7.96
CA GLY A 63 0.39 5.65 -8.95
C GLY A 63 0.37 4.87 -10.26
N GLY A 64 1.18 3.80 -10.38
CA GLY A 64 1.16 2.93 -11.55
C GLY A 64 -0.11 2.09 -11.63
N ILE A 65 -1.09 2.55 -12.44
CA ILE A 65 -2.39 1.92 -12.66
C ILE A 65 -2.26 0.74 -13.62
N ILE A 66 -2.98 -0.35 -13.34
CA ILE A 66 -3.11 -1.54 -14.18
C ILE A 66 -4.60 -1.78 -14.43
N LEU A 67 -5.02 -1.70 -15.69
CA LEU A 67 -6.40 -2.01 -16.12
C LEU A 67 -6.41 -3.31 -16.95
N PRO A 68 -6.79 -4.46 -16.35
CA PRO A 68 -6.73 -5.77 -17.01
C PRO A 68 -7.50 -5.91 -18.31
N GLU A 69 -8.55 -5.10 -18.48
CA GLU A 69 -9.38 -5.07 -19.69
C GLU A 69 -8.58 -4.64 -20.93
N LEU A 70 -7.52 -3.87 -20.74
CA LEU A 70 -6.59 -3.50 -21.82
C LEU A 70 -5.38 -4.41 -21.82
N HIS A 71 -4.62 -4.44 -20.71
CA HIS A 71 -3.49 -5.35 -20.53
C HIS A 71 -3.04 -5.40 -19.07
N TYR A 72 -2.27 -6.44 -18.73
CA TYR A 72 -1.66 -6.61 -17.40
C TYR A 72 -0.27 -5.97 -17.33
N GLY A 73 -0.24 -4.65 -17.33
CA GLY A 73 0.97 -3.83 -17.16
C GLY A 73 0.60 -2.46 -16.62
N ARG A 74 1.57 -1.77 -16.01
CA ARG A 74 1.33 -0.39 -15.56
C ARG A 74 1.28 0.53 -16.78
N ASP A 75 0.19 1.26 -16.90
CA ASP A 75 -0.01 2.20 -18.00
C ASP A 75 -0.44 3.57 -17.47
N ALA A 76 0.47 4.53 -17.60
CA ALA A 76 0.25 5.90 -17.19
C ALA A 76 -0.76 6.63 -18.08
N LEU A 77 -0.80 6.34 -19.39
CA LEU A 77 -1.72 6.98 -20.32
C LEU A 77 -3.16 6.54 -20.04
N VAL A 78 -3.35 5.24 -19.78
CA VAL A 78 -4.64 4.70 -19.32
C VAL A 78 -5.05 5.33 -17.99
N GLY A 79 -4.12 5.41 -17.02
CA GLY A 79 -4.37 6.07 -15.74
C GLY A 79 -4.80 7.54 -15.91
N ILE A 80 -4.13 8.31 -16.77
CA ILE A 80 -4.46 9.71 -17.08
C ILE A 80 -5.83 9.80 -17.74
N ALA A 81 -6.10 8.98 -18.75
CA ALA A 81 -7.38 8.99 -19.46
C ALA A 81 -8.55 8.72 -18.49
N ILE A 82 -8.43 7.72 -17.61
CA ILE A 82 -9.45 7.41 -16.62
C ILE A 82 -9.60 8.55 -15.60
N MET A 83 -8.49 9.13 -15.11
CA MET A 83 -8.55 10.23 -14.14
C MET A 83 -9.22 11.48 -14.72
N LEU A 84 -8.91 11.83 -15.97
CA LEU A 84 -9.54 12.95 -16.67
C LEU A 84 -11.02 12.69 -16.93
N THR A 85 -11.38 11.46 -17.28
CA THR A 85 -12.78 11.05 -17.44
C THR A 85 -13.54 11.15 -16.12
N HIS A 86 -12.92 10.73 -15.00
CA HIS A 86 -13.51 10.89 -13.66
C HIS A 86 -13.79 12.36 -13.35
N LEU A 87 -12.79 13.23 -13.51
CA LEU A 87 -12.97 14.67 -13.25
C LEU A 87 -14.05 15.30 -14.13
N ALA A 88 -14.08 14.95 -15.41
CA ALA A 88 -15.08 15.47 -16.35
C ALA A 88 -16.51 15.08 -15.95
N ASN A 89 -16.70 13.87 -15.43
CA ASN A 89 -18.01 13.35 -15.00
C ASN A 89 -18.40 13.81 -13.59
N ASP A 90 -17.44 14.01 -12.69
CA ASP A 90 -17.70 14.37 -11.29
C ASP A 90 -17.98 15.88 -11.11
N GLY A 91 -17.37 16.72 -11.94
CA GLY A 91 -17.59 18.18 -11.94
C GLY A 91 -16.89 18.96 -10.82
N ARG A 92 -16.28 18.28 -9.83
CA ARG A 92 -15.43 18.93 -8.82
C ARG A 92 -14.04 19.26 -9.38
N THR A 93 -13.37 20.21 -8.74
CA THR A 93 -11.94 20.42 -8.94
C THR A 93 -11.14 19.21 -8.43
N MET A 94 -9.92 19.05 -8.96
CA MET A 94 -9.00 17.99 -8.48
C MET A 94 -8.77 18.06 -6.96
N SER A 95 -8.67 19.27 -6.40
CA SER A 95 -8.43 19.47 -4.96
C SER A 95 -9.63 19.01 -4.12
N GLU A 96 -10.85 19.32 -4.53
CA GLU A 96 -12.08 18.89 -3.86
C GLU A 96 -12.28 17.38 -3.98
N LEU A 97 -12.05 16.81 -5.17
CA LEU A 97 -12.14 15.37 -5.37
C LEU A 97 -11.12 14.65 -4.49
N LYS A 98 -9.86 15.14 -4.44
CA LYS A 98 -8.83 14.61 -3.55
C LYS A 98 -9.23 14.68 -2.07
N ALA A 99 -9.85 15.78 -1.64
CA ALA A 99 -10.28 15.98 -0.27
C ALA A 99 -11.44 15.04 0.15
N SER A 100 -12.16 14.47 -0.82
CA SER A 100 -13.26 13.52 -0.55
C SER A 100 -12.80 12.10 -0.21
N TYR A 101 -11.54 11.76 -0.46
CA TYR A 101 -10.98 10.43 -0.16
C TYR A 101 -10.41 10.34 1.27
N PRO A 102 -10.29 9.12 1.84
CA PRO A 102 -9.67 8.93 3.16
C PRO A 102 -8.31 9.64 3.25
N PRO A 103 -8.11 10.53 4.24
CA PRO A 103 -7.01 11.50 4.23
C PRO A 103 -5.68 10.95 4.76
N TYR A 104 -5.37 9.68 4.49
CA TYR A 104 -4.16 9.05 5.03
C TYR A 104 -2.86 9.71 4.55
N LYS A 105 -1.85 9.65 5.41
CA LYS A 105 -0.50 10.18 5.21
C LYS A 105 0.50 9.05 5.41
N ILE A 106 1.35 8.84 4.40
CA ILE A 106 2.43 7.86 4.46
C ILE A 106 3.73 8.59 4.77
N VAL A 107 4.44 8.12 5.79
CA VAL A 107 5.82 8.49 6.11
C VAL A 107 6.74 7.37 5.64
N LYS A 108 7.88 7.75 5.07
CA LYS A 108 8.90 6.83 4.56
C LYS A 108 10.20 7.09 5.29
N ASP A 109 10.75 6.05 5.89
CA ASP A 109 12.04 6.07 6.57
C ASP A 109 12.83 4.80 6.18
N ARG A 110 14.10 4.76 6.59
CA ARG A 110 14.98 3.62 6.43
C ARG A 110 15.88 3.46 7.66
N LEU A 111 16.25 2.22 7.90
CA LEU A 111 17.32 1.87 8.83
C LEU A 111 18.49 1.32 8.02
N GLN A 112 19.65 1.96 8.15
CA GLN A 112 20.89 1.48 7.58
C GLN A 112 21.43 0.35 8.46
N LEU A 113 21.76 -0.78 7.85
CA LEU A 113 22.35 -1.94 8.51
C LEU A 113 23.80 -2.13 8.04
N THR A 114 24.59 -2.82 8.86
CA THR A 114 25.84 -3.42 8.42
C THR A 114 25.56 -4.72 7.67
N LYS A 115 26.53 -5.22 6.88
CA LYS A 115 26.30 -6.40 6.04
C LYS A 115 26.20 -7.70 6.84
N GLU A 116 26.70 -7.72 8.08
CA GLU A 116 26.73 -8.91 8.92
C GLU A 116 25.41 -9.18 9.67
N ILE A 117 24.48 -8.23 9.66
CA ILE A 117 23.22 -8.33 10.42
C ILE A 117 22.26 -9.34 9.76
N ASP A 118 21.74 -10.28 10.56
CA ASP A 118 20.66 -11.18 10.17
C ASP A 118 19.31 -10.44 10.11
N VAL A 119 19.03 -9.84 8.96
CA VAL A 119 17.78 -9.11 8.71
C VAL A 119 16.55 -10.01 8.85
N ASP A 120 16.64 -11.27 8.44
CA ASP A 120 15.49 -12.17 8.44
C ASP A 120 15.17 -12.61 9.88
N GLY A 121 16.19 -12.85 10.70
CA GLY A 121 16.07 -13.05 12.15
C GLY A 121 15.43 -11.85 12.86
N ILE A 122 15.85 -10.62 12.53
CA ILE A 122 15.25 -9.39 13.07
C ILE A 122 13.77 -9.28 12.72
N LEU A 123 13.41 -9.49 11.44
CA LEU A 123 12.01 -9.41 11.01
C LEU A 123 11.15 -10.45 11.74
N LYS A 124 11.65 -11.67 11.93
CA LYS A 124 10.96 -12.72 12.71
C LYS A 124 10.82 -12.36 14.19
N ALA A 125 11.82 -11.71 14.78
CA ALA A 125 11.74 -11.21 16.15
C ALA A 125 10.70 -10.08 16.28
N VAL A 126 10.61 -9.19 15.30
CA VAL A 126 9.57 -8.15 15.24
C VAL A 126 8.19 -8.78 15.10
N GLU A 127 7.99 -9.73 14.18
CA GLU A 127 6.73 -10.48 14.04
C GLU A 127 6.30 -11.07 15.39
N THR A 128 7.23 -11.71 16.11
CA THR A 128 6.96 -12.31 17.42
C THR A 128 6.59 -11.25 18.47
N LYS A 129 7.29 -10.11 18.50
CA LYS A 129 7.03 -9.01 19.46
C LYS A 129 5.66 -8.35 19.23
N PHE A 130 5.16 -8.36 18.01
CA PHE A 130 3.85 -7.79 17.65
C PHE A 130 2.78 -8.85 17.35
N LYS A 131 2.94 -10.10 17.83
CA LYS A 131 2.01 -11.22 17.56
C LYS A 131 0.55 -10.96 18.00
N ASP A 132 0.33 -10.09 18.99
CA ASP A 132 -1.00 -9.72 19.49
C ASP A 132 -1.67 -8.63 18.62
N LYS A 133 -1.01 -8.20 17.53
CA LYS A 133 -1.55 -7.32 16.50
C LYS A 133 -1.83 -8.11 15.23
N ARG A 134 -2.54 -7.49 14.29
CA ARG A 134 -2.69 -8.06 12.95
C ARG A 134 -1.39 -7.87 12.20
N VAL A 135 -0.65 -8.96 12.00
CA VAL A 135 0.62 -8.98 11.27
C VAL A 135 0.43 -9.68 9.92
N ASN A 136 1.04 -9.12 8.88
CA ASN A 136 1.12 -9.70 7.54
C ASN A 136 2.60 -9.82 7.14
N THR A 137 3.00 -11.03 6.73
CA THR A 137 4.40 -11.36 6.42
C THR A 137 4.65 -11.70 4.95
N ILE A 138 3.73 -11.33 4.04
CA ILE A 138 3.85 -11.62 2.60
C ILE A 138 5.09 -10.96 1.97
N ASP A 139 5.54 -9.80 2.46
CA ASP A 139 6.69 -9.06 1.93
C ASP A 139 7.41 -8.28 3.05
N GLY A 140 8.05 -9.00 3.97
CA GLY A 140 8.63 -8.41 5.17
C GLY A 140 7.64 -8.52 6.34
N VAL A 141 7.47 -7.47 7.14
CA VAL A 141 6.56 -7.48 8.29
C VAL A 141 5.72 -6.21 8.30
N LYS A 142 4.41 -6.35 8.01
CA LYS A 142 3.43 -5.28 8.15
C LYS A 142 2.59 -5.49 9.40
N ILE A 143 2.58 -4.50 10.27
CA ILE A 143 1.85 -4.49 11.54
C ILE A 143 0.73 -3.46 11.42
N ASP A 144 -0.52 -3.92 11.53
CA ASP A 144 -1.69 -3.04 11.60
C ASP A 144 -1.98 -2.65 13.06
N PHE A 145 -2.05 -1.34 13.28
CA PHE A 145 -2.47 -0.70 14.53
C PHE A 145 -3.87 -0.10 14.35
N ALA A 146 -4.51 0.28 15.46
CA ALA A 146 -5.83 0.94 15.42
C ALA A 146 -5.80 2.23 14.58
N ASP A 147 -4.75 3.03 14.75
CA ASP A 147 -4.65 4.35 14.10
C ASP A 147 -3.76 4.35 12.86
N GLY A 148 -3.19 3.21 12.46
CA GLY A 148 -2.06 3.21 11.55
C GLY A 148 -1.61 1.83 11.09
N TRP A 149 -0.60 1.78 10.23
CA TRP A 149 0.20 0.58 10.03
C TRP A 149 1.67 0.95 9.92
N VAL A 150 2.54 -0.01 10.18
CA VAL A 150 3.97 0.07 9.88
C VAL A 150 4.37 -1.14 9.07
N HIS A 151 5.14 -0.96 8.01
CA HIS A 151 5.62 -2.00 7.13
C HIS A 151 7.15 -1.95 7.05
N LEU A 152 7.79 -2.99 7.58
CA LEU A 152 9.22 -3.23 7.49
C LEU A 152 9.51 -4.12 6.30
N ARG A 153 10.37 -3.67 5.40
CA ARG A 153 10.75 -4.43 4.21
C ARG A 153 12.25 -4.41 3.98
N LYS A 154 12.84 -5.59 3.87
CA LYS A 154 14.24 -5.78 3.49
C LYS A 154 14.48 -5.22 2.09
N SER A 155 15.59 -4.52 1.88
CA SER A 155 16.01 -4.15 0.54
C SER A 155 16.75 -5.31 -0.13
N ASN A 156 16.41 -5.59 -1.39
CA ASN A 156 17.08 -6.66 -2.17
C ASN A 156 18.48 -6.25 -2.65
N THR A 157 18.77 -4.95 -2.71
CA THR A 157 19.97 -4.39 -3.34
C THR A 157 20.89 -3.66 -2.36
N GLU A 158 20.40 -3.32 -1.17
CA GLU A 158 21.11 -2.48 -0.20
C GLU A 158 20.96 -3.10 1.20
N PRO A 159 21.95 -2.96 2.10
CA PRO A 159 21.83 -3.45 3.48
C PRO A 159 20.98 -2.47 4.30
N ILE A 160 19.69 -2.35 3.97
CA ILE A 160 18.74 -1.48 4.66
C ILE A 160 17.41 -2.19 4.90
N ILE A 161 16.72 -1.80 5.98
CA ILE A 161 15.28 -2.04 6.16
C ILE A 161 14.54 -0.75 5.81
N ARG A 162 13.63 -0.83 4.83
CA ARG A 162 12.69 0.25 4.54
C ARG A 162 11.55 0.20 5.53
N ILE A 163 11.19 1.35 6.07
CA ILE A 163 10.14 1.50 7.07
C ILE A 163 9.10 2.45 6.49
N TYR A 164 7.92 1.91 6.19
CA TYR A 164 6.78 2.71 5.76
C TYR A 164 5.79 2.75 6.90
N SER A 165 5.23 3.91 7.20
CA SER A 165 4.13 4.00 8.14
C SER A 165 3.02 4.87 7.59
N GLU A 166 1.78 4.54 7.94
CA GLU A 166 0.61 5.32 7.53
C GLU A 166 -0.28 5.60 8.72
N SER A 167 -0.85 6.79 8.77
CA SER A 167 -1.94 7.15 9.67
C SER A 167 -2.79 8.26 9.05
N LYS A 168 -3.79 8.79 9.78
CA LYS A 168 -4.64 9.90 9.33
C LYS A 168 -3.88 11.23 9.28
N ASP A 169 -2.77 11.34 10.00
CA ASP A 169 -1.91 12.51 10.03
C ASP A 169 -0.42 12.12 10.08
N ILE A 170 0.44 13.08 9.77
CA ILE A 170 1.90 12.86 9.68
C ILE A 170 2.52 12.60 11.05
N ALA A 171 2.04 13.25 12.12
CA ALA A 171 2.62 13.11 13.45
C ALA A 171 2.42 11.69 13.98
N THR A 172 1.19 11.16 13.88
CA THR A 172 0.87 9.79 14.29
C THR A 172 1.60 8.76 13.42
N ALA A 173 1.65 8.96 12.09
CA ALA A 173 2.39 8.06 11.19
C ALA A 173 3.89 8.04 11.55
N THR A 174 4.48 9.21 11.84
CA THR A 174 5.89 9.33 12.26
C THR A 174 6.13 8.62 13.59
N ALA A 175 5.28 8.85 14.59
CA ALA A 175 5.40 8.22 15.90
C ALA A 175 5.33 6.69 15.83
N LEU A 176 4.40 6.14 15.03
CA LEU A 176 4.30 4.70 14.80
C LEU A 176 5.57 4.14 14.11
N GLY A 177 6.03 4.80 13.05
CA GLY A 177 7.25 4.42 12.35
C GLY A 177 8.48 4.41 13.25
N LEU A 178 8.65 5.44 14.08
CA LEU A 178 9.74 5.54 15.06
C LEU A 178 9.64 4.50 16.16
N SER A 179 8.44 4.21 16.69
CA SER A 179 8.25 3.18 17.71
C SER A 179 8.70 1.80 17.23
N VAL A 180 8.31 1.42 16.01
CA VAL A 180 8.74 0.14 15.42
C VAL A 180 10.22 0.19 15.03
N LYS A 181 10.74 1.31 14.53
CA LYS A 181 12.17 1.48 14.26
C LYS A 181 13.04 1.29 15.51
N ASN A 182 12.62 1.86 16.64
CA ASN A 182 13.31 1.69 17.92
C ASN A 182 13.27 0.22 18.37
N THR A 183 12.14 -0.46 18.16
CA THR A 183 12.05 -1.91 18.41
C THR A 183 13.05 -2.71 17.57
N VAL A 184 13.27 -2.33 16.30
CA VAL A 184 14.28 -2.96 15.45
C VAL A 184 15.69 -2.67 15.98
N LEU A 185 15.96 -1.43 16.41
CA LEU A 185 17.26 -1.05 16.98
C LEU A 185 17.60 -1.78 18.28
N GLU A 186 16.60 -2.14 19.09
CA GLU A 186 16.78 -2.95 20.31
C GLU A 186 17.14 -4.43 20.00
N LEU A 187 16.93 -4.88 18.76
CA LEU A 187 17.17 -6.26 18.32
C LEU A 187 18.49 -6.43 17.56
N ILE A 188 19.21 -5.33 17.32
CA ILE A 188 20.53 -5.27 16.68
C ILE A 188 21.60 -5.18 17.77
#